data_AF-A0AAD5XSQ7-F1
#
_entry.id   AF-A0AAD5XSQ7-F1
#
_cell.length_a   1.000
_cell.length_b   1.000
_cell.length_c   1.000
_cell.angle_alpha   90.00
_cell.angle_beta   90.00
_cell.angle_gamma   90.00
#
_symmetry.space_group_name_H-M   'P 1'
#
loop_
_entity.id
_entity.type
_entity.pdbx_description
1 polymer ?
#
loop_
_entity_poly.entity_id
_entity_poly.type
_entity_poly.pdbx_seq_one_letter_code
_entity_poly.pdbx_strand_id
1 'polypeptide(L)'
;MPFADLNVPYPSHGGDAGELRRTVKTLYEFGYNAVAYNINATCKDANKTSPIKPIKLSELGLPTTHKAGGSNSSLLSASGFPADHFEQLTRLTIVVDDLAANYKIVRAYAAFRTKG
;
A
#
# COMPACT_ATOMS: atom_id res chain seq x y z
N MET A 1 19.67 -6.10 -4.12
CA MET A 1 18.34 -6.74 -4.09
C MET A 1 17.34 -5.70 -3.66
N PRO A 2 16.14 -5.66 -4.25
CA PRO A 2 15.14 -4.69 -3.88
C PRO A 2 14.42 -5.10 -2.59
N PHE A 3 14.48 -4.24 -1.57
CA PHE A 3 13.81 -4.43 -0.28
C PHE A 3 12.44 -3.79 -0.27
N ALA A 4 11.43 -4.50 0.26
CA ALA A 4 10.06 -4.03 0.38
C ALA A 4 9.52 -4.38 1.77
N ASP A 5 8.82 -3.43 2.41
CA ASP A 5 8.09 -3.69 3.65
C ASP A 5 6.61 -3.90 3.31
N LEU A 6 6.12 -5.12 3.49
CA LEU A 6 4.75 -5.48 3.14
C LEU A 6 3.75 -5.35 4.29
N ASN A 7 4.13 -4.76 5.43
CA ASN A 7 3.30 -4.77 6.63
C ASN A 7 3.27 -3.43 7.37
N VAL A 8 3.37 -2.31 6.66
CA VAL A 8 3.25 -0.97 7.27
C VAL A 8 1.81 -0.74 7.73
N PRO A 9 1.51 -0.63 9.04
CA PRO A 9 0.14 -0.50 9.52
C PRO A 9 -0.52 0.80 9.03
N TYR A 10 -1.70 0.71 8.43
CA TYR A 10 -2.44 1.89 7.98
C TYR A 10 -3.44 2.36 9.06
N PRO A 11 -3.50 3.67 9.38
CA PRO A 11 -4.35 4.20 10.44
C PRO A 11 -5.82 4.34 10.00
N SER A 12 -6.50 3.24 9.71
CA SER A 12 -7.89 3.24 9.23
C SER A 12 -8.94 3.63 10.28
N HIS A 13 -8.59 3.61 11.58
CA HIS A 13 -9.52 3.85 12.70
C HIS A 13 -9.07 5.01 13.61
N GLY A 14 -8.57 6.11 13.03
CA GLY A 14 -8.19 7.31 13.78
C GLY A 14 -6.75 7.30 14.33
N GLY A 15 -5.86 6.51 13.74
CA GLY A 15 -4.43 6.55 14.07
C GLY A 15 -3.71 7.79 13.52
N ASP A 16 -2.47 8.03 13.97
CA ASP A 16 -1.69 9.20 13.59
C ASP A 16 -1.13 9.08 12.16
N ALA A 17 -1.70 9.85 11.23
CA ALA A 17 -1.19 9.96 9.86
C ALA A 17 0.21 10.60 9.80
N GLY A 18 0.63 11.36 10.82
CA GLY A 18 1.98 11.91 10.95
C GLY A 18 3.02 10.85 11.28
N GLU A 19 2.65 9.82 12.04
CA GLU A 19 3.49 8.66 12.31
C GLU A 19 3.67 7.81 11.05
N LEU A 20 2.58 7.56 10.31
CA LEU A 20 2.65 6.85 9.02
C LEU A 20 3.62 7.53 8.05
N ARG A 21 3.53 8.86 7.92
CA ARG A 21 4.44 9.65 7.07
C ARG A 21 5.89 9.51 7.49
N ARG A 22 6.19 9.56 8.80
CA ARG A 22 7.55 9.38 9.32
C ARG A 22 8.07 7.99 8.99
N THR A 23 7.29 6.93 9.23
CA THR A 23 7.67 5.55 8.94
C THR A 23 7.97 5.35 7.46
N VAL A 24 7.10 5.81 6.56
CA VAL A 24 7.30 5.68 5.11
C VAL A 24 8.55 6.44 4.65
N LYS A 25 8.78 7.65 5.18
CA LYS A 25 9.99 8.42 4.90
C LYS A 25 11.24 7.66 5.35
N THR A 26 11.23 7.12 6.57
CA THR A 26 12.36 6.35 7.11
C THR A 26 12.65 5.08 6.29
N LEU A 27 11.61 4.37 5.85
CA LEU A 27 11.79 3.21 4.97
C LEU A 27 12.42 3.60 3.63
N TYR A 28 11.98 4.72 3.03
CA TYR A 28 12.62 5.26 1.83
C TYR A 28 14.10 5.60 2.07
N GLU A 29 14.41 6.30 3.17
CA GLU A 29 15.79 6.68 3.54
C GLU A 29 16.69 5.46 3.82
N PHE A 30 16.11 4.34 4.29
CA PHE A 30 16.81 3.07 4.45
C PHE A 30 17.00 2.27 3.15
N GLY A 31 16.54 2.79 2.01
CA GLY A 31 16.72 2.14 0.70
C GLY A 31 15.67 1.07 0.39
N TYR A 32 14.51 1.11 1.04
CA TYR A 32 13.36 0.33 0.60
C TYR A 32 12.83 0.89 -0.73
N ASN A 33 12.46 -0.02 -1.63
CA ASN A 33 11.91 0.30 -2.95
C ASN A 33 10.38 0.26 -2.94
N ALA A 34 9.77 -0.37 -1.94
CA ALA A 34 8.33 -0.43 -1.84
C ALA A 34 7.85 -0.54 -0.39
N VAL A 35 6.64 -0.03 -0.16
CA VAL A 35 5.89 -0.23 1.09
C VAL A 35 4.47 -0.66 0.78
N ALA A 36 3.92 -1.61 1.54
CA ALA A 36 2.52 -1.98 1.48
C ALA A 36 1.81 -1.55 2.76
N TYR A 37 0.80 -0.70 2.60
CA TYR A 37 -0.07 -0.27 3.67
C TYR A 37 -1.05 -1.38 4.02
N ASN A 38 -0.95 -1.91 5.24
CA ASN A 38 -1.77 -3.02 5.71
C ASN A 38 -2.98 -2.51 6.49
N ILE A 39 -4.17 -2.92 6.06
CA ILE A 39 -5.43 -2.80 6.82
C ILE A 39 -5.83 -4.18 7.31
N ASN A 40 -6.15 -4.28 8.60
CA ASN A 40 -6.74 -5.48 9.19
C ASN A 40 -8.27 -5.33 9.24
N ALA A 41 -8.99 -6.35 8.80
CA ALA A 41 -10.45 -6.41 8.91
C ALA A 41 -10.91 -7.82 9.26
N THR A 42 -12.09 -7.95 9.86
CA THR A 42 -12.74 -9.26 10.00
C THR A 42 -13.42 -9.65 8.69
N CYS A 43 -13.75 -10.93 8.50
CA CYS A 43 -14.54 -11.37 7.35
C CYS A 43 -15.86 -10.60 7.17
N LYS A 44 -16.51 -10.20 8.27
CA LYS A 44 -17.78 -9.44 8.27
C LYS A 44 -17.60 -8.01 7.76
N ASP A 45 -16.42 -7.42 7.96
CA ASP A 45 -16.13 -6.02 7.65
C ASP A 45 -15.13 -5.84 6.50
N ALA A 46 -14.60 -6.93 5.93
CA ALA A 46 -13.63 -6.90 4.83
C ALA A 46 -14.11 -6.10 3.61
N ASN A 47 -15.43 -6.10 3.33
CA ASN A 47 -16.03 -5.33 2.24
C ASN A 47 -16.34 -3.87 2.62
N LYS A 48 -16.16 -3.47 3.89
CA LYS A 48 -16.44 -2.13 4.43
C LYS A 48 -15.17 -1.31 4.69
N THR A 49 -13.98 -1.89 4.49
CA THR A 49 -12.72 -1.16 4.71
C THR A 49 -12.65 0.07 3.81
N SER A 50 -12.17 1.18 4.33
CA SER A 50 -11.98 2.39 3.52
C SER A 50 -10.80 2.25 2.56
N PRO A 51 -10.84 2.90 1.39
CA PRO A 51 -9.70 2.91 0.48
C PRO A 51 -8.49 3.58 1.13
N ILE A 52 -7.33 2.95 1.00
CA ILE A 52 -6.03 3.53 1.38
C ILE A 52 -5.75 4.70 0.45
N LYS A 53 -5.29 5.81 1.03
CA LYS A 53 -4.80 6.96 0.27
C LYS A 53 -3.27 6.91 0.29
N PRO A 54 -2.61 6.66 -0.86
CA PRO A 54 -1.17 6.74 -0.95
C PRO A 54 -0.67 8.12 -0.52
N ILE A 55 0.47 8.17 0.16
CA ILE A 55 1.11 9.41 0.56
C ILE A 55 1.85 9.99 -0.64
N LYS A 56 1.61 11.26 -0.97
CA LYS A 56 2.40 11.90 -2.04
C LYS A 56 3.85 12.05 -1.56
N LEU A 57 4.82 11.71 -2.40
CA LEU A 57 6.25 11.85 -2.05
C LEU A 57 6.63 13.29 -1.65
N SER A 58 5.96 14.29 -2.23
CA SER A 58 6.12 15.70 -1.85
C SER A 58 5.71 15.98 -0.40
N GLU A 59 4.73 15.25 0.14
CA GLU A 59 4.30 15.38 1.55
C GLU A 59 5.34 14.79 2.52
N LEU A 60 6.29 14.00 2.02
CA LEU A 60 7.41 13.45 2.79
C LEU A 60 8.66 14.36 2.75
N GLY A 61 8.61 15.44 1.96
CA GLY A 61 9.77 16.29 1.69
C GLY A 61 10.86 15.58 0.88
N LEU A 62 10.48 14.53 0.12
CA LEU A 62 11.39 13.76 -0.72
C LEU A 62 11.42 14.34 -2.14
N PRO A 63 12.57 14.30 -2.83
CA PRO A 63 12.69 14.83 -4.18
C PRO A 63 11.71 14.14 -5.13
N THR A 64 10.89 14.92 -5.83
CA THR A 64 9.87 14.42 -6.77
C THR A 64 10.39 14.27 -8.21
N THR A 65 11.71 14.34 -8.43
CA THR A 65 12.32 14.18 -9.75
C THR A 65 12.33 12.72 -10.17
N HIS A 66 11.16 12.22 -10.55
CA HIS A 66 11.02 10.99 -11.32
C HIS A 66 10.33 11.33 -12.62
N LYS A 67 11.04 11.10 -13.74
CA LYS A 67 10.48 11.08 -15.08
C LYS A 67 9.22 10.22 -15.01
N ALA A 68 8.10 10.71 -15.53
CA ALA A 68 6.86 9.96 -15.65
C ALA A 68 7.08 8.72 -16.54
N GLY A 69 7.58 7.64 -15.96
CA GLY A 69 7.54 6.30 -16.53
C GLY A 69 6.13 5.78 -16.31
N GLY A 70 5.39 5.58 -17.40
CA GLY A 70 3.98 5.21 -17.38
C GLY A 70 3.69 4.05 -16.44
N SER A 71 2.56 4.17 -15.73
CA SER A 71 1.94 3.13 -14.92
C SER A 71 1.67 1.89 -15.76
N ASN A 72 2.66 1.01 -15.84
CA ASN A 72 2.46 -0.37 -16.23
C ASN A 72 2.44 -1.19 -14.95
N SER A 73 1.26 -1.77 -14.70
CA SER A 73 0.98 -2.79 -13.71
C SER A 73 2.09 -3.85 -13.66
N SER A 74 3.07 -3.70 -12.76
CA SER A 74 4.02 -4.77 -12.49
C SER A 74 3.43 -5.63 -11.38
N LEU A 75 2.49 -6.49 -11.78
CA LEU A 75 2.10 -7.66 -10.99
C LEU A 75 3.36 -8.50 -10.79
N LEU A 76 4.04 -8.37 -9.64
CA LEU A 76 5.04 -9.30 -9.11
C LEU A 76 5.91 -9.99 -10.17
N SER A 77 6.43 -9.22 -11.15
CA SER A 77 7.40 -9.75 -12.08
C SER A 77 8.70 -9.92 -11.30
N ALA A 78 9.27 -11.12 -11.31
CA ALA A 78 10.56 -11.47 -10.73
C ALA A 78 11.77 -10.73 -11.36
N SER A 79 11.54 -9.59 -12.00
CA SER A 79 12.53 -8.65 -12.49
C SER A 79 12.74 -7.57 -11.43
N GLY A 80 13.97 -7.42 -10.95
CA GLY A 80 14.36 -6.50 -9.88
C GLY A 80 13.69 -5.13 -10.02
N PHE A 81 13.19 -4.62 -8.88
CA PHE A 81 12.59 -3.30 -8.80
C PHE A 81 13.60 -2.30 -9.36
N PRO A 82 13.23 -1.43 -10.30
CA PRO A 82 14.11 -0.36 -10.72
C PRO A 82 14.44 0.46 -9.48
N ALA A 83 15.75 0.62 -9.19
CA ALA A 83 16.28 1.27 -7.98
C ALA A 83 15.80 2.73 -7.81
N ASP A 84 15.13 3.28 -8.83
CA ASP A 84 14.69 4.66 -8.91
C ASP A 84 13.18 4.84 -8.69
N HIS A 85 12.43 3.81 -8.28
CA HIS A 85 10.99 3.95 -8.02
C HIS A 85 10.60 3.46 -6.62
N PHE A 86 10.03 4.35 -5.81
CA PHE A 86 9.40 4.00 -4.54
C PHE A 86 7.92 3.68 -4.75
N GLU A 87 7.58 2.41 -4.66
CA GLU A 87 6.23 1.92 -4.89
C GLU A 87 5.40 1.90 -3.58
N GLN A 88 4.15 2.32 -3.67
CA GLN A 88 3.22 2.31 -2.54
C GLN A 88 2.04 1.39 -2.86
N LEU A 89 1.99 0.26 -2.17
CA LEU A 89 1.03 -0.81 -2.35
C LEU A 89 -0.06 -0.79 -1.27
N THR A 90 -1.16 -1.47 -1.53
CA THR A 90 -2.26 -1.67 -0.58
C THR A 90 -2.34 -3.16 -0.24
N ARG A 91 -2.44 -3.48 1.06
CA ARG A 91 -2.61 -4.83 1.59
C ARG A 91 -3.84 -4.87 2.49
N LEU A 92 -4.65 -5.91 2.31
CA LEU A 92 -5.77 -6.24 3.17
C LEU A 92 -5.47 -7.57 3.86
N THR A 93 -5.44 -7.56 5.18
CA THR A 93 -5.35 -8.76 6.01
C THR A 93 -6.73 -9.04 6.60
N ILE A 94 -7.25 -10.24 6.35
CA ILE A 94 -8.59 -10.64 6.78
C ILE A 94 -8.45 -11.65 7.92
N VAL A 95 -9.06 -11.33 9.06
CA VAL A 95 -9.22 -12.25 10.18
C VAL A 95 -10.47 -13.09 9.93
N VAL A 96 -10.27 -14.40 9.76
CA VAL A 96 -11.34 -15.38 9.56
C VAL A 96 -11.73 -15.96 10.91
N ASP A 97 -12.95 -15.64 11.37
CA ASP A 97 -13.53 -16.12 12.62
C ASP A 97 -14.32 -17.43 12.45
N ASP A 98 -14.98 -17.61 11.31
CA ASP A 98 -15.74 -18.82 10.99
C ASP A 98 -15.60 -19.19 9.49
N LEU A 99 -15.06 -20.38 9.20
CA LEU A 99 -14.91 -20.89 7.84
C LEU A 99 -16.24 -21.37 7.22
N ALA A 100 -17.20 -21.81 8.04
CA ALA A 100 -18.49 -22.33 7.57
C ALA A 100 -19.43 -21.23 7.07
N ALA A 101 -19.21 -19.99 7.51
CA ALA A 101 -20.01 -18.83 7.15
C ALA A 101 -19.85 -18.37 5.68
N ASN A 102 -18.97 -19.01 4.88
CA ASN A 102 -18.84 -18.82 3.43
C ASN A 102 -18.76 -17.34 3.00
N TYR A 103 -17.93 -16.57 3.70
CA TYR A 103 -17.74 -15.15 3.43
C TYR A 103 -17.19 -14.91 2.01
N LYS A 104 -17.85 -14.04 1.25
CA LYS A 104 -17.39 -13.61 -0.08
C LYS A 104 -16.67 -12.28 0.00
N ILE A 105 -15.42 -12.26 -0.46
CA ILE A 105 -14.65 -11.02 -0.65
C ILE A 105 -15.03 -10.47 -2.03
N VAL A 106 -15.83 -9.41 -2.05
CA VAL A 106 -16.42 -8.86 -3.30
C VAL A 106 -15.63 -7.63 -3.79
N ARG A 107 -14.78 -7.03 -2.95
CA ARG A 107 -13.92 -5.90 -3.34
C ARG A 107 -12.46 -6.16 -2.94
N ALA A 108 -11.68 -6.71 -3.87
CA ALA A 108 -10.26 -6.40 -3.89
C ALA A 108 -10.11 -5.00 -4.51
N TYR A 109 -9.74 -4.01 -3.71
CA TYR A 109 -9.56 -2.63 -4.15
C TYR A 109 -8.53 -2.54 -5.29
N ALA A 110 -9.00 -2.39 -6.52
CA ALA A 110 -8.23 -1.86 -7.65
C ALA A 110 -8.78 -0.47 -7.99
N ALA A 111 -8.54 0.51 -7.12
CA ALA A 111 -8.92 1.90 -7.40
C ALA A 111 -7.82 2.62 -8.19
N PHE A 112 -7.49 2.14 -9.38
CA PHE A 112 -6.84 2.96 -10.41
C PHE A 112 -7.93 3.45 -11.37
N ARG A 113 -8.74 4.42 -10.93
CA ARG A 113 -9.52 5.23 -11.87
C ARG A 113 -8.55 6.18 -12.57
N THR A 114 -7.94 5.73 -13.67
CA THR A 114 -7.39 6.64 -14.67
C THR A 114 -8.56 7.29 -15.39
N LYS A 115 -8.93 8.51 -14.98
CA LYS A 115 -9.67 9.38 -15.89
C LYS A 115 -8.68 9.78 -16.99
N GLY A 116 -8.97 9.36 -18.22
CA GLY A 116 -8.48 10.04 -19.42
C GLY A 116 -9.15 11.40 -19.60
#